data_AF-A0A6L9LCC5-F1
#
_entry.id   AF-A0A6L9LCC5-F1
#
_cell.length_a   1.000
_cell.length_b   1.000
_cell.length_c   1.000
_cell.angle_alpha   90.00
_cell.angle_beta   90.00
_cell.angle_gamma   90.00
#
_symmetry.space_group_name_H-M   'P 1'
#
loop_
_entity.id
_entity.type
_entity.pdbx_description
1 polymer ?
#
loop_
_entity_poly.entity_id
_entity_poly.type
_entity_poly.pdbx_seq_one_letter_code
_entity_poly.pdbx_strand_id
1 'polypeptide(L)'
;MKTIHFSLDLRSFFLGCLTIVGILLLTNFTSSNGGQPEPGILDTRRFQAVASERESIILDTKTGRFVVIPGYLGQPRYVKGDFEEIQTREKK
;
A
#
# COMPACT_ATOMS: atom_id res chain seq x y z
N MET A 1 -31.16 -16.52 48.80
CA MET A 1 -30.42 -16.54 47.52
C MET A 1 -28.95 -16.81 47.85
N LYS A 2 -28.30 -17.80 47.22
CA LYS A 2 -26.89 -18.08 47.45
C LYS A 2 -26.04 -17.12 46.61
N THR A 3 -25.19 -16.35 47.27
CA THR A 3 -24.19 -15.49 46.65
C THR A 3 -23.02 -16.34 46.16
N ILE A 4 -22.65 -16.19 44.89
CA ILE A 4 -21.48 -16.83 44.30
C ILE A 4 -20.35 -15.81 44.33
N HIS A 5 -19.27 -16.14 45.04
CA HIS A 5 -18.08 -15.29 45.11
C HIS A 5 -17.11 -15.69 43.99
N PHE A 6 -16.81 -14.76 43.10
CA PHE A 6 -15.75 -14.90 42.10
C PHE A 6 -14.51 -14.13 42.56
N SER A 7 -13.41 -14.84 42.78
CA SER A 7 -12.09 -14.24 42.96
C SER A 7 -11.36 -14.31 41.63
N LEU A 8 -11.11 -13.15 41.02
CA LEU A 8 -10.39 -13.06 39.76
C LEU A 8 -8.94 -12.69 40.07
N ASP A 9 -8.03 -13.64 39.83
CA ASP A 9 -6.61 -13.43 40.04
C ASP A 9 -6.08 -12.36 39.08
N LEU A 10 -5.37 -11.38 39.64
CA LEU A 10 -4.87 -10.23 38.90
C LEU A 10 -3.96 -10.66 37.72
N ARG A 11 -3.20 -11.74 37.89
CA ARG A 11 -2.36 -12.33 36.83
C ARG A 11 -3.20 -12.84 35.64
N SER A 12 -4.30 -13.52 35.94
CA SER A 12 -5.23 -14.05 34.91
C SER A 12 -5.97 -12.92 34.21
N PHE A 13 -6.28 -11.83 34.92
CA PHE A 13 -6.84 -10.63 34.33
C PHE A 13 -5.88 -9.99 33.30
N PHE A 14 -4.62 -9.78 33.68
CA PHE A 14 -3.63 -9.22 32.77
C PHE A 14 -3.34 -10.12 31.56
N LEU A 15 -3.32 -11.44 31.75
CA LEU A 15 -3.17 -12.39 30.65
C LEU A 15 -4.36 -12.32 29.68
N GLY A 16 -5.58 -12.15 30.20
CA GLY A 16 -6.78 -11.93 29.40
C GLY A 16 -6.73 -10.62 28.62
N CYS A 17 -6.30 -9.52 29.24
CA CYS A 17 -6.13 -8.25 28.52
C CYS A 17 -5.07 -8.33 27.41
N LEU A 18 -3.92 -8.96 27.69
CA LEU A 18 -2.84 -9.08 26.72
C LEU A 18 -3.26 -9.90 25.48
N THR A 19 -4.01 -10.99 25.70
CA THR A 19 -4.52 -11.83 24.61
C THR A 19 -5.54 -11.08 23.74
N ILE A 20 -6.46 -10.33 24.34
CA ILE A 20 -7.43 -9.50 23.59
C ILE A 20 -6.71 -8.43 22.76
N VAL A 21 -5.75 -7.73 23.35
CA VAL A 21 -4.96 -6.70 22.63
C VAL A 21 -4.17 -7.32 21.49
N GLY A 22 -3.53 -8.48 21.71
CA GLY A 22 -2.79 -9.19 20.66
C GLY A 22 -3.67 -9.59 19.48
N ILE A 23 -4.87 -10.12 19.74
CA ILE A 23 -5.83 -10.50 18.69
C ILE A 23 -6.29 -9.26 17.93
N LEU A 24 -6.61 -8.15 18.61
CA LEU A 24 -7.03 -6.91 17.96
C LEU A 24 -5.94 -6.34 17.06
N LEU A 25 -4.67 -6.39 17.50
CA LEU A 25 -3.54 -5.94 16.69
C LEU A 25 -3.35 -6.81 15.45
N LEU A 26 -3.45 -8.14 15.57
CA LEU A 26 -3.30 -9.06 14.45
C LEU A 26 -4.46 -8.97 13.45
N THR A 27 -5.70 -8.80 13.94
CA THR A 27 -6.89 -8.68 13.08
C THR A 27 -6.97 -7.33 12.38
N ASN A 28 -6.46 -6.25 13.00
CA ASN A 28 -6.36 -4.93 12.38
C ASN A 28 -4.99 -4.68 11.73
N PHE A 29 -4.16 -5.71 11.60
CA PHE A 29 -2.87 -5.60 10.93
C PHE A 29 -3.10 -5.47 9.42
N THR A 30 -3.23 -4.23 8.95
CA THR A 30 -3.10 -3.93 7.52
C THR A 30 -1.62 -3.96 7.17
N SER A 31 -1.20 -4.95 6.38
CA SER A 31 0.15 -4.95 5.83
C SER A 31 0.32 -3.67 5.01
N SER A 32 1.37 -2.90 5.27
CA SER A 32 1.69 -1.67 4.52
C SER A 32 2.12 -1.93 3.06
N ASN A 33 1.97 -3.17 2.58
CA ASN A 33 2.26 -3.59 1.20
C ASN A 33 1.24 -3.05 0.17
N GLY A 34 0.66 -1.87 0.39
CA GLY A 34 -0.11 -1.13 -0.61
C GLY A 34 0.72 -0.59 -1.79
N GLY A 35 1.99 -1.01 -1.92
CA GLY A 35 2.90 -0.58 -2.98
C GLY A 35 3.41 -1.68 -3.90
N GLN A 36 3.26 -2.96 -3.56
CA GLN A 36 3.79 -4.04 -4.38
C GLN A 36 2.63 -4.86 -4.97
N PRO A 37 2.41 -4.82 -6.30
CA PRO A 37 1.40 -5.67 -6.91
C PRO A 37 1.76 -7.13 -6.65
N GLU A 38 0.75 -7.94 -6.29
CA GLU A 38 0.95 -9.38 -6.07
C GLU A 38 1.59 -10.02 -7.31
N PRO A 39 2.64 -10.84 -7.15
CA PRO A 39 3.37 -11.46 -8.26
C PRO A 39 2.58 -12.57 -8.99
N GLY A 40 1.23 -12.53 -8.96
CA GLY A 40 0.35 -13.54 -9.55
C GLY A 40 -0.81 -13.00 -10.39
N ILE A 41 -1.07 -11.68 -10.40
CA ILE A 41 -2.12 -11.10 -11.23
C ILE A 41 -1.51 -10.65 -12.55
N LEU A 42 -1.49 -11.56 -13.53
CA LEU A 42 -1.18 -11.31 -14.94
C LEU A 42 -2.27 -10.45 -15.61
N ASP A 43 -2.74 -9.38 -14.96
CA ASP A 43 -3.57 -8.39 -15.64
C ASP A 43 -2.63 -7.45 -16.41
N THR A 44 -2.10 -7.97 -17.52
CA THR A 44 -1.23 -7.25 -18.46
C THR A 44 -1.89 -6.02 -19.08
N ARG A 45 -3.19 -5.80 -18.83
CA ARG A 45 -3.93 -4.61 -19.26
C ARG A 45 -3.80 -3.42 -18.30
N ARG A 46 -3.33 -3.66 -17.07
CA ARG A 46 -3.23 -2.61 -16.06
C ARG A 46 -2.07 -1.66 -16.30
N PHE A 47 -0.96 -2.19 -16.81
CA PHE A 47 0.24 -1.39 -17.06
C PHE A 47 0.50 -1.31 -18.56
N GLN A 48 0.57 -0.08 -19.08
CA GLN A 48 0.97 0.17 -20.45
C GLN A 48 2.37 0.80 -20.44
N ALA A 49 3.31 0.18 -21.14
CA ALA A 49 4.65 0.73 -21.34
C ALA A 49 4.75 1.31 -22.76
N VAL A 50 5.27 2.52 -22.87
CA VAL A 50 5.59 3.18 -24.15
C VAL A 50 7.06 3.59 -24.10
N ALA A 51 7.84 3.14 -25.08
CA ALA A 51 9.25 3.50 -25.19
C ALA A 51 9.48 4.43 -26.39
N SER A 52 10.30 5.46 -26.17
CA SER A 52 10.79 6.41 -27.17
C SER A 52 12.31 6.48 -27.06
N GLU A 53 12.99 7.04 -28.08
CA GLU A 53 14.45 7.16 -28.10
C GLU A 53 15.00 7.99 -26.92
N ARG A 54 14.20 8.91 -26.39
CA ARG A 54 14.60 9.81 -25.30
C ARG A 54 14.18 9.32 -23.91
N GLU A 55 13.08 8.58 -23.81
CA GLU A 55 12.48 8.18 -22.53
C GLU A 55 11.50 7.02 -22.72
N SER A 56 11.29 6.26 -21.65
CA SER A 56 10.25 5.25 -21.55
C SER A 56 9.28 5.60 -20.44
N ILE A 57 7.99 5.39 -20.67
CA ILE A 57 6.93 5.70 -19.72
C ILE A 57 6.19 4.41 -19.38
N ILE A 58 5.94 4.17 -18.10
CA ILE A 58 5.07 3.10 -17.61
C ILE A 58 3.84 3.75 -16.97
N LEU A 59 2.67 3.45 -17.50
CA LEU A 59 1.38 3.99 -17.08
C LEU A 59 0.53 2.92 -16.38
N ASP A 60 0.01 3.21 -15.19
CA ASP A 60 -1.08 2.46 -14.55
C ASP A 60 -2.43 2.99 -15.08
N THR A 61 -3.04 2.25 -16.01
CA THR A 61 -4.30 2.63 -16.67
C THR A 61 -5.48 2.69 -15.71
N LYS A 62 -5.36 2.08 -14.52
CA LYS A 62 -6.41 2.10 -13.49
C LYS A 62 -6.35 3.37 -12.64
N THR A 63 -5.15 3.89 -12.38
CA THR A 63 -4.96 5.00 -11.44
C THR A 63 -4.52 6.30 -12.10
N GLY A 64 -4.17 6.28 -13.39
CA GLY A 64 -3.63 7.45 -14.09
C GLY A 64 -2.21 7.82 -13.66
N ARG A 65 -1.60 7.02 -12.78
CA ARG A 65 -0.23 7.24 -12.31
C ARG A 65 0.77 6.72 -13.32
N PHE A 66 1.84 7.46 -13.53
CA PHE A 66 2.90 7.04 -14.45
C PHE A 66 4.29 7.22 -13.85
N VAL A 67 5.24 6.50 -14.43
CA VAL A 67 6.67 6.56 -14.15
C VAL A 67 7.38 6.88 -15.44
N VAL A 68 8.24 7.89 -15.43
CA VAL A 68 9.15 8.21 -16.55
C VAL A 68 10.53 7.65 -16.25
N ILE A 69 11.09 6.93 -17.20
CA ILE A 69 12.43 6.37 -17.21
C ILE A 69 13.20 7.11 -18.31
N PRO A 70 14.03 8.09 -17.99
CA PRO A 70 14.75 8.86 -18.99
C PRO A 70 15.87 8.01 -19.62
N GLY A 71 16.09 8.15 -20.92
CA GLY A 71 17.05 7.37 -21.72
C GLY A 71 18.52 7.80 -21.60
N TYR A 72 18.90 8.55 -20.56
CA TYR A 72 20.28 8.95 -20.35
C TYR A 72 21.08 7.90 -19.55
N LEU A 73 22.40 7.85 -19.76
CA LEU A 73 23.38 7.02 -19.05
C LEU A 73 23.53 7.42 -17.56
N GLY A 74 22.47 7.26 -16.78
CA GLY A 74 22.46 7.58 -15.35
C GLY A 74 21.36 6.82 -14.61
N GLN A 75 21.31 6.97 -13.28
CA GLN A 75 20.28 6.28 -12.49
C GLN A 75 18.89 6.71 -12.94
N PRO A 76 18.01 5.77 -13.31
CA PRO A 76 16.64 6.09 -13.69
C PRO A 76 15.96 6.76 -12.49
N ARG A 77 15.63 8.04 -12.65
CA ARG A 77 14.88 8.77 -11.63
C ARG A 77 13.40 8.48 -11.85
N TYR A 78 12.80 7.80 -10.89
CA TYR A 78 11.36 7.59 -10.84
C TYR A 78 10.67 8.94 -10.63
N VAL A 79 10.19 9.56 -11.71
CA VAL A 79 9.28 10.70 -11.61
C VAL A 79 7.88 10.14 -11.52
N LYS A 80 7.32 10.12 -10.31
CA LYS A 80 5.93 9.75 -10.05
C LYS A 80 5.06 10.97 -10.32
N GLY A 81 4.15 10.87 -11.28
CA GLY A 81 3.16 11.89 -11.58
C GLY A 81 1.74 11.34 -11.64
N ASP A 82 0.78 12.24 -11.58
CA ASP A 82 -0.65 12.01 -11.84
C ASP A 82 -1.08 12.95 -12.98
N PHE A 83 -1.91 12.46 -13.91
CA PHE A 83 -2.42 13.28 -15.01
C PHE A 83 -3.15 14.54 -14.52
N GLU A 84 -3.84 14.44 -13.38
CA GLU A 84 -4.56 15.58 -12.78
C GLU A 84 -3.60 16.70 -12.34
N GLU A 85 -2.41 16.36 -11.85
CA GLU A 85 -1.41 17.34 -11.43
C GLU A 85 -0.81 18.08 -12.64
N ILE A 86 -0.60 17.37 -13.76
CA ILE A 86 0.01 17.94 -14.97
C ILE A 86 -0.96 18.87 -15.68
N GLN A 87 -2.23 18.46 -15.85
CA GLN A 87 -3.25 19.31 -16.47
C GLN A 87 -3.48 20.60 -15.68
N THR A 88 -3.32 20.56 -14.35
CA THR A 88 -3.48 21.74 -13.49
C THR A 88 -2.30 22.71 -13.62
N ARG A 89 -1.07 22.21 -13.84
CA ARG A 89 0.12 23.04 -14.07
C ARG A 89 0.11 23.75 -15.43
N GLU A 90 -0.47 23.14 -16.46
CA GLU A 90 -0.56 23.77 -17.80
C GLU A 90 -1.65 24.84 -17.91
N LYS A 91 -2.64 24.85 -17.01
CA LYS A 91 -3.75 25.84 -17.00
C LYS A 91 -3.42 27.16 -16.31
N LYS A 92 -2.23 27.32 -15.74
CA LYS A 92 -1.82 28.49 -14.95
C LYS A 92 -0.68 29.22 -15.62
#